data_AF-A0A953PCX1-F1
#
_entry.id   AF-A0A953PCX1-F1
#
_cell.length_a   1.000
_cell.length_b   1.000
_cell.length_c   1.000
_cell.angle_alpha   90.00
_cell.angle_beta   90.00
_cell.angle_gamma   90.00
#
_symmetry.space_group_name_H-M   'P 1'
#
loop_
_entity.id
_entity.type
_entity.pdbx_description
1 polymer ?
#
loop_
_entity_poly.entity_id
_entity_poly.type
_entity_poly.pdbx_seq_one_letter_code
_entity_poly.pdbx_strand_id
1 'polypeptide(L)'
;MSNTLDQVFHNLNECYFLGKQKLLFDIFHEEIRKAANAYFCPGQSHADHDAFFGRFTTIWLDLVRKRRYFEAIRVWNIALQLAFEWERNNGPHVIHKGTPYYFLGVTALLNNELENGFLLMHQALEEDKRALSSQTPPTPAYFFATLDYAKQGQFFRPKVEEISRYLSERIDVYSGERNGSLTIDQFKKKFLECTNLEEEVFLLVFLLFELKKLIVDTGAQLKQNVFSSLIHTKVLFDSCLVVEKAIEFKNPHSKTGAKLYFSDEIKFLSQKSSSSIGDATVAKLNLDFKADFSKTIGDIIGSKYTLPMSDIESDFSIAYGIRNFAAHRIEDQPVLYKNMEEIVQRLLNVLFFTVEKLY
;
A
#
# COMPACT_ATOMS: atom_id res chain seq x y z
N MET A 1 11.82 11.05 -39.35
CA MET A 1 12.73 10.44 -38.35
C MET A 1 12.11 9.26 -37.58
N SER A 2 10.84 8.85 -37.81
CA SER A 2 10.23 7.70 -37.09
C SER A 2 10.60 6.31 -37.62
N ASN A 3 11.14 6.20 -38.84
CA ASN A 3 11.43 4.90 -39.47
C ASN A 3 12.50 4.06 -38.76
N THR A 4 13.36 4.65 -37.91
CA THR A 4 14.43 3.90 -37.22
C THR A 4 13.97 3.26 -35.91
N LEU A 5 13.20 3.97 -35.07
CA LEU A 5 12.72 3.42 -33.79
C LEU A 5 11.69 2.30 -34.03
N ASP A 6 10.73 2.52 -34.91
CA ASP A 6 9.70 1.53 -35.23
C ASP A 6 10.32 0.26 -35.82
N GLN A 7 11.31 0.40 -36.70
CA GLN A 7 12.02 -0.74 -37.29
C GLN A 7 12.82 -1.53 -36.23
N VAL A 8 13.51 -0.85 -35.31
CA VAL A 8 14.28 -1.51 -34.24
C VAL A 8 13.36 -2.34 -33.36
N PHE A 9 12.23 -1.77 -32.90
CA PHE A 9 11.29 -2.51 -32.07
C PHE A 9 10.53 -3.59 -32.85
N HIS A 10 10.26 -3.40 -34.14
CA HIS A 10 9.72 -4.45 -35.00
C HIS A 10 10.68 -5.64 -35.08
N ASN A 11 11.95 -5.42 -35.43
CA ASN A 11 12.98 -6.46 -35.50
C ASN A 11 13.18 -7.16 -34.15
N LEU A 12 13.18 -6.39 -33.06
CA LEU A 12 13.27 -6.91 -31.69
C LEU A 12 12.12 -7.88 -31.40
N ASN A 13 10.89 -7.47 -31.70
CA ASN A 13 9.70 -8.29 -31.50
C ASN A 13 9.74 -9.56 -32.36
N GLU A 14 10.07 -9.44 -33.65
CA GLU A 14 10.20 -10.61 -34.55
C GLU A 14 11.24 -11.60 -34.03
N CYS A 15 12.44 -11.14 -33.68
CA CYS A 15 13.50 -11.99 -33.15
C CYS A 15 13.08 -12.67 -31.83
N TYR A 16 12.36 -11.96 -30.95
CA TYR A 16 11.84 -12.52 -29.69
C TYR A 16 10.87 -13.67 -29.94
N PHE A 17 9.86 -13.46 -30.81
CA PHE A 17 8.82 -14.45 -31.08
C PHE A 17 9.27 -15.61 -31.97
N LEU A 18 10.36 -15.45 -32.73
CA LEU A 18 11.04 -16.54 -33.45
C LEU A 18 11.91 -17.44 -32.55
N GLY A 19 11.91 -17.23 -31.23
CA GLY A 19 12.64 -18.09 -30.28
C GLY A 19 14.14 -17.81 -30.19
N LYS A 20 14.64 -16.71 -30.78
CA LYS A 20 16.05 -16.29 -30.71
C LYS A 20 16.36 -15.53 -29.40
N GLN A 21 15.86 -16.05 -28.27
CA GLN A 21 15.68 -15.30 -27.02
C GLN A 21 16.95 -15.14 -26.18
N LYS A 22 17.92 -16.05 -26.29
CA LYS A 22 18.97 -16.24 -25.26
C LYS A 22 19.90 -15.03 -25.06
N LEU A 23 19.92 -14.09 -26.01
CA LEU A 23 20.75 -12.88 -26.01
C LEU A 23 20.01 -11.67 -26.61
N LEU A 24 18.67 -11.70 -26.70
CA LEU A 24 17.93 -10.73 -27.51
C LEU A 24 18.24 -9.27 -27.12
N PHE A 25 18.13 -8.95 -25.84
CA PHE A 25 18.42 -7.59 -25.36
C PHE A 25 19.90 -7.26 -25.39
N ASP A 26 20.80 -8.25 -25.28
CA ASP A 26 22.25 -8.01 -25.38
C ASP A 26 22.67 -7.72 -26.84
N ILE A 27 22.04 -8.41 -27.81
CA ILE A 27 22.26 -8.21 -29.24
C ILE A 27 21.71 -6.87 -29.70
N PHE A 28 20.50 -6.52 -29.26
CA PHE A 28 19.84 -5.27 -29.65
C PHE A 28 20.14 -4.09 -28.73
N HIS A 29 20.92 -4.27 -27.66
CA HIS A 29 21.20 -3.21 -26.68
C HIS A 29 21.68 -1.94 -27.36
N GLU A 30 22.68 -2.06 -28.24
CA GLU A 30 23.30 -0.94 -28.93
C GLU A 30 22.36 -0.27 -29.94
N GLU A 31 21.52 -1.05 -30.63
CA GLU A 31 20.55 -0.51 -31.59
C GLU A 31 19.42 0.24 -30.88
N ILE A 32 18.88 -0.34 -29.81
CA ILE A 32 17.86 0.30 -28.96
C ILE A 32 18.45 1.56 -28.32
N ARG A 33 19.70 1.50 -27.83
CA ARG A 33 20.39 2.66 -27.24
C ARG A 33 20.59 3.80 -28.24
N LYS A 34 21.00 3.49 -29.47
CA LYS A 34 21.09 4.50 -30.54
C LYS A 34 19.72 5.07 -30.89
N ALA A 35 18.70 4.23 -30.99
CA ALA A 35 17.34 4.66 -31.28
C ALA A 35 16.77 5.54 -30.16
N ALA A 36 17.01 5.20 -28.89
CA ALA A 36 16.63 6.01 -27.73
C ALA A 36 17.30 7.38 -27.74
N ASN A 37 18.62 7.45 -27.95
CA ASN A 37 19.34 8.72 -28.04
C ASN A 37 18.89 9.61 -29.21
N ALA A 38 18.44 9.00 -30.30
CA ALA A 38 17.88 9.73 -31.44
C ALA A 38 16.41 10.14 -31.22
N TYR A 39 15.67 9.44 -30.35
CA TYR A 39 14.28 9.71 -30.06
C TYR A 39 14.10 10.82 -29.02
N PHE A 40 14.85 10.76 -27.92
CA PHE A 40 14.73 11.71 -26.83
C PHE A 40 15.33 13.06 -27.19
N CYS A 41 14.58 14.14 -26.93
CA CYS A 41 15.05 15.50 -27.15
C CYS A 41 14.64 16.47 -26.03
N PRO A 42 15.38 17.58 -25.85
CA PRO A 42 15.02 18.64 -24.91
C PRO A 42 13.60 19.18 -25.11
N GLY A 43 12.84 19.30 -24.02
CA GLY A 43 11.48 19.87 -24.05
C GLY A 43 10.40 18.98 -24.66
N GLN A 44 10.73 17.71 -24.92
CA GLN A 44 9.77 16.71 -25.41
C GLN A 44 8.63 16.48 -24.40
N SER A 45 7.44 16.18 -24.92
CA SER A 45 6.25 16.02 -24.08
C SER A 45 6.29 14.69 -23.29
N HIS A 46 5.62 14.66 -22.14
CA HIS A 46 5.48 13.42 -21.36
C HIS A 46 4.77 12.31 -22.15
N ALA A 47 3.80 12.67 -23.01
CA ALA A 47 3.12 11.72 -23.88
C ALA A 47 4.06 11.05 -24.89
N ASP A 48 5.07 11.78 -25.40
CA ASP A 48 6.08 11.20 -26.27
C ASP A 48 7.01 10.24 -25.51
N HIS A 49 7.40 10.60 -24.26
CA HIS A 49 8.14 9.68 -23.41
C HIS A 49 7.36 8.38 -23.15
N ASP A 50 6.07 8.49 -22.83
CA ASP A 50 5.20 7.32 -22.65
C ASP A 50 5.04 6.51 -23.95
N ALA A 51 4.98 7.16 -25.11
CA ALA A 51 4.93 6.48 -26.41
C ALA A 51 6.21 5.67 -26.70
N PHE A 52 7.38 6.16 -26.29
CA PHE A 52 8.64 5.40 -26.33
C PHE A 52 8.57 4.18 -25.41
N PHE A 53 8.22 4.37 -24.14
CA PHE A 53 8.15 3.26 -23.17
C PHE A 53 7.08 2.23 -23.53
N GLY A 54 5.98 2.67 -24.16
CA GLY A 54 4.92 1.81 -24.67
C GLY A 54 5.42 0.72 -25.63
N ARG A 55 6.55 0.94 -26.32
CA ARG A 55 7.14 -0.04 -27.26
C ARG A 55 7.68 -1.30 -26.58
N PHE A 56 8.02 -1.23 -25.29
CA PHE A 56 8.49 -2.37 -24.50
C PHE A 56 7.35 -3.31 -24.05
N THR A 57 6.10 -2.84 -24.10
CA THR A 57 4.94 -3.56 -23.54
C THR A 57 4.67 -4.90 -24.21
N THR A 58 4.93 -5.05 -25.52
CA THR A 58 4.65 -6.28 -26.27
C THR A 58 5.43 -7.48 -25.73
N ILE A 59 6.75 -7.36 -25.60
CA ILE A 59 7.63 -8.43 -25.08
C ILE A 59 7.35 -8.65 -23.60
N TRP A 60 7.25 -7.56 -22.84
CA TRP A 60 6.95 -7.63 -21.41
C TRP A 60 5.65 -8.38 -21.12
N LEU A 61 4.58 -8.10 -21.87
CA LEU A 61 3.28 -8.72 -21.67
C LEU A 61 3.31 -10.23 -21.94
N ASP A 62 4.03 -10.68 -22.96
CA ASP A 62 4.24 -12.10 -23.22
C ASP A 62 5.03 -12.78 -22.08
N LEU A 63 6.09 -12.14 -21.58
CA LEU A 63 6.88 -12.64 -20.45
C LEU A 63 6.04 -12.78 -19.18
N VAL A 64 5.26 -11.75 -18.84
CA VAL A 64 4.36 -11.77 -17.68
C VAL A 64 3.29 -12.86 -17.81
N ARG A 65 2.68 -13.02 -18.99
CA ARG A 65 1.70 -14.10 -19.25
C ARG A 65 2.31 -15.49 -19.08
N LYS A 66 3.59 -15.65 -19.40
CA LYS A 66 4.37 -16.88 -19.19
C LYS A 66 4.97 -17.00 -17.78
N ARG A 67 4.68 -16.06 -16.88
CA ARG A 67 5.23 -15.98 -15.51
C ARG A 67 6.76 -15.90 -15.46
N ARG A 68 7.38 -15.38 -16.52
CA ARG A 68 8.83 -15.13 -16.62
C ARG A 68 9.16 -13.76 -16.04
N TYR A 69 8.92 -13.60 -14.74
CA TYR A 69 8.96 -12.29 -14.07
C TYR A 69 10.37 -11.70 -14.01
N PHE A 70 11.39 -12.53 -13.81
CA PHE A 70 12.78 -12.07 -13.81
C PHE A 70 13.17 -11.43 -15.15
N GLU A 71 12.81 -12.06 -16.26
CA GLU A 71 13.03 -11.50 -17.59
C GLU A 71 12.16 -10.28 -17.86
N ALA A 72 10.92 -10.27 -17.38
CA ALA A 72 10.01 -9.12 -17.50
C ALA A 72 10.56 -7.88 -16.76
N ILE A 73 11.16 -8.06 -15.58
CA ILE A 73 11.85 -7.00 -14.83
C ILE A 73 13.02 -6.45 -15.66
N ARG A 74 13.80 -7.32 -16.30
CA ARG A 74 14.94 -6.91 -17.14
C ARG A 74 14.52 -5.99 -18.29
N VAL A 75 13.35 -6.22 -18.91
CA VAL A 75 12.82 -5.36 -19.99
C VAL A 75 12.73 -3.90 -19.54
N TRP A 76 12.11 -3.65 -18.39
CA TRP A 76 11.92 -2.29 -17.91
C TRP A 76 13.14 -1.68 -17.25
N ASN A 77 14.03 -2.49 -16.65
CA ASN A 77 15.33 -2.00 -16.20
C ASN A 77 16.16 -1.45 -17.36
N ILE A 78 16.14 -2.12 -18.52
CA ILE A 78 16.77 -1.61 -19.74
C ILE A 78 16.12 -0.29 -20.15
N ALA A 79 14.78 -0.23 -20.18
CA ALA A 79 14.06 0.99 -20.54
C ALA A 79 14.43 2.18 -19.63
N LEU A 80 14.48 1.97 -18.32
CA LEU A 80 14.93 2.99 -17.36
C LEU A 80 16.39 3.37 -17.55
N GLN A 81 17.27 2.39 -17.78
CA GLN A 81 18.69 2.65 -18.00
C GLN A 81 18.90 3.57 -19.20
N LEU A 82 18.18 3.36 -20.30
CA LEU A 82 18.24 4.23 -21.48
C LEU A 82 17.85 5.68 -21.17
N ALA A 83 16.80 5.87 -20.36
CA ALA A 83 16.40 7.20 -19.93
C ALA A 83 17.46 7.87 -19.05
N PHE A 84 17.98 7.15 -18.05
CA PHE A 84 19.03 7.67 -17.16
C PHE A 84 20.34 7.97 -17.89
N GLU A 85 20.73 7.15 -18.87
CA GLU A 85 21.89 7.41 -19.71
C GLU A 85 21.71 8.68 -20.52
N TRP A 86 20.52 8.88 -21.11
CA TRP A 86 20.23 10.09 -21.87
C TRP A 86 20.23 11.34 -20.96
N GLU A 87 19.55 11.30 -19.81
CA GLU A 87 19.49 12.42 -18.86
C GLU A 87 20.88 12.85 -18.37
N ARG A 88 21.76 11.87 -18.08
CA ARG A 88 23.13 12.14 -17.63
C ARG A 88 23.96 12.90 -18.67
N ASN A 89 23.68 12.68 -19.95
CA ASN A 89 24.38 13.33 -21.06
C ASN A 89 23.70 14.62 -21.53
N ASN A 90 22.45 14.86 -21.13
CA ASN A 90 21.63 15.98 -21.61
C ASN A 90 21.03 16.81 -20.46
N GLY A 91 21.72 16.85 -19.31
CA GLY A 91 21.32 17.68 -18.19
C GLY A 91 21.20 19.16 -18.62
N PRO A 92 20.16 19.89 -18.19
CA PRO A 92 19.23 19.59 -17.10
C PRO A 92 17.91 18.90 -17.51
N HIS A 93 17.81 18.36 -18.73
CA HIS A 93 16.56 17.78 -19.23
C HIS A 93 16.25 16.43 -18.56
N VAL A 94 14.96 16.18 -18.30
CA VAL A 94 14.47 14.99 -17.59
C VAL A 94 13.41 14.28 -18.45
N ILE A 95 13.48 12.95 -18.49
CA ILE A 95 12.51 12.07 -19.12
C ILE A 95 11.50 11.63 -18.06
N HIS A 96 10.22 11.65 -18.39
CA HIS A 96 9.17 11.16 -17.50
C HIS A 96 9.24 9.64 -17.39
N LYS A 97 9.38 9.09 -16.18
CA LYS A 97 9.60 7.65 -15.95
C LYS A 97 8.41 6.95 -15.26
N GLY A 98 7.25 7.58 -15.15
CA GLY A 98 6.06 7.00 -14.51
C GLY A 98 5.66 5.64 -15.09
N THR A 99 5.56 5.54 -16.43
CA THR A 99 5.23 4.30 -17.15
C THR A 99 6.15 3.11 -16.80
N PRO A 100 7.49 3.20 -16.96
CA PRO A 100 8.36 2.07 -16.65
C PRO A 100 8.37 1.72 -15.15
N TYR A 101 8.29 2.70 -14.23
CA TYR A 101 8.17 2.41 -12.79
C TYR A 101 6.88 1.66 -12.46
N TYR A 102 5.74 2.07 -13.03
CA TYR A 102 4.46 1.40 -12.83
C TYR A 102 4.52 -0.06 -13.26
N PHE A 103 5.00 -0.34 -14.47
CA PHE A 103 5.07 -1.72 -14.97
C PHE A 103 6.13 -2.57 -14.26
N LEU A 104 7.23 -1.98 -13.79
CA LEU A 104 8.16 -2.67 -12.88
C LEU A 104 7.46 -3.02 -11.56
N GLY A 105 6.73 -2.09 -10.97
CA GLY A 105 5.97 -2.30 -9.74
C GLY A 105 4.97 -3.44 -9.90
N VAL A 106 4.20 -3.44 -11.00
CA VAL A 106 3.30 -4.55 -11.35
C VAL A 106 4.06 -5.88 -11.42
N THR A 107 5.21 -5.91 -12.09
CA THR A 107 5.96 -7.15 -12.27
C THR A 107 6.50 -7.67 -10.94
N ALA A 108 7.01 -6.80 -10.08
CA ALA A 108 7.46 -7.15 -8.73
C ALA A 108 6.31 -7.70 -7.87
N LEU A 109 5.13 -7.06 -7.89
CA LEU A 109 3.95 -7.53 -7.18
C LEU A 109 3.49 -8.91 -7.67
N LEU A 110 3.51 -9.15 -8.98
CA LEU A 110 3.21 -10.46 -9.57
C LEU A 110 4.27 -11.54 -9.22
N ASN A 111 5.50 -11.12 -8.95
CA ASN A 111 6.60 -11.97 -8.49
C ASN A 111 6.61 -12.18 -6.95
N ASN A 112 5.59 -11.73 -6.23
CA ASN A 112 5.52 -11.73 -4.76
C ASN A 112 6.60 -10.89 -4.06
N GLU A 113 7.22 -9.92 -4.75
CA GLU A 113 8.13 -8.94 -4.17
C GLU A 113 7.33 -7.69 -3.77
N LEU A 114 6.61 -7.78 -2.65
CA LEU A 114 5.61 -6.78 -2.27
C LEU A 114 6.26 -5.41 -2.03
N GLU A 115 7.32 -5.36 -1.23
CA GLU A 115 8.01 -4.13 -0.84
C GLU A 115 8.59 -3.41 -2.08
N ASN A 116 9.29 -4.14 -2.94
CA ASN A 116 9.81 -3.59 -4.21
C ASN A 116 8.66 -3.07 -5.08
N GLY A 117 7.57 -3.85 -5.17
CA GLY A 117 6.37 -3.47 -5.89
C GLY A 117 5.80 -2.12 -5.44
N PHE A 118 5.65 -1.92 -4.12
CA PHE A 118 5.13 -0.68 -3.55
C PHE A 118 6.11 0.49 -3.70
N LEU A 119 7.41 0.28 -3.52
CA LEU A 119 8.43 1.31 -3.75
C LEU A 119 8.39 1.82 -5.21
N LEU A 120 8.24 0.91 -6.18
CA LEU A 120 8.15 1.23 -7.59
C LEU A 120 6.81 1.92 -7.95
N MET A 121 5.69 1.48 -7.36
CA MET A 121 4.39 2.14 -7.54
C MET A 121 4.40 3.57 -6.98
N HIS A 122 5.04 3.78 -5.82
CA HIS A 122 5.19 5.10 -5.21
C HIS A 122 6.06 6.01 -6.09
N GLN A 123 7.20 5.49 -6.56
CA GLN A 123 8.07 6.22 -7.48
C GLN A 123 7.36 6.58 -8.80
N ALA A 124 6.49 5.71 -9.31
CA ALA A 124 5.67 6.00 -10.49
C ALA A 124 4.71 7.17 -10.22
N LEU A 125 4.03 7.16 -9.07
CA LEU A 125 3.14 8.24 -8.65
C LEU A 125 3.88 9.57 -8.50
N GLU A 126 5.07 9.58 -7.89
CA GLU A 126 5.89 10.78 -7.73
C GLU A 126 6.42 11.33 -9.06
N GLU A 127 6.69 10.49 -10.06
CA GLU A 127 6.96 10.93 -11.43
C GLU A 127 5.72 11.58 -12.06
N ASP A 128 4.56 10.93 -11.96
CA ASP A 128 3.31 11.41 -12.54
C ASP A 128 2.88 12.76 -11.95
N LYS A 129 2.99 12.94 -10.63
CA LYS A 129 2.67 14.20 -9.94
C LYS A 129 3.54 15.35 -10.42
N ARG A 130 4.86 15.11 -10.56
CA ARG A 130 5.81 16.14 -11.02
C ARG A 130 5.54 16.50 -12.47
N ALA A 131 5.32 15.51 -13.32
CA ALA A 131 5.03 15.70 -14.74
C ALA A 131 3.71 16.46 -14.98
N LEU A 132 2.66 16.12 -14.22
CA LEU A 132 1.33 16.70 -14.40
C LEU A 132 1.05 17.91 -13.49
N SER A 133 1.98 18.26 -12.61
CA SER A 133 1.81 19.32 -11.59
C SER A 133 0.50 19.16 -10.80
N SER A 134 0.15 17.91 -10.46
CA SER A 134 -1.09 17.56 -9.77
C SER A 134 -0.79 16.61 -8.61
N GLN A 135 -1.45 16.80 -7.46
CA GLN A 135 -1.38 15.84 -6.35
C GLN A 135 -2.25 14.60 -6.58
N THR A 136 -3.21 14.68 -7.51
CA THR A 136 -4.14 13.59 -7.84
C THR A 136 -4.10 13.31 -9.34
N PRO A 137 -2.92 12.93 -9.88
CA PRO A 137 -2.78 12.68 -11.31
C PRO A 137 -3.71 11.51 -11.70
N PRO A 138 -4.49 11.61 -12.79
CA PRO A 138 -5.43 10.55 -13.20
C PRO A 138 -4.70 9.39 -13.88
N THR A 139 -3.71 8.81 -13.21
CA THR A 139 -2.79 7.80 -13.73
C THR A 139 -2.94 6.46 -12.99
N PRO A 140 -2.48 5.35 -13.60
CA PRO A 140 -2.59 4.04 -12.98
C PRO A 140 -1.93 3.92 -11.59
N ALA A 141 -0.85 4.64 -11.33
CA ALA A 141 -0.18 4.63 -10.03
C ALA A 141 -1.04 5.30 -8.94
N TYR A 142 -1.70 6.42 -9.25
CA TYR A 142 -2.64 7.06 -8.32
C TYR A 142 -3.87 6.20 -8.04
N PHE A 143 -4.44 5.56 -9.08
CA PHE A 143 -5.59 4.67 -8.92
C PHE A 143 -5.25 3.40 -8.12
N PHE A 144 -4.01 2.92 -8.24
CA PHE A 144 -3.49 1.86 -7.38
C PHE A 144 -3.44 2.32 -5.90
N ALA A 145 -2.85 3.49 -5.64
CA ALA A 145 -2.71 4.05 -4.28
C ALA A 145 -4.06 4.36 -3.61
N THR A 146 -5.10 4.68 -4.38
CA THR A 146 -6.44 5.05 -3.87
C THR A 146 -7.47 3.93 -3.99
N LEU A 147 -7.06 2.75 -4.46
CA LEU A 147 -7.93 1.60 -4.72
C LEU A 147 -9.10 1.92 -5.68
N ASP A 148 -8.90 2.81 -6.66
CA ASP A 148 -9.90 3.17 -7.67
C ASP A 148 -9.89 2.19 -8.84
N TYR A 149 -10.56 1.06 -8.69
CA TYR A 149 -10.73 0.07 -9.76
C TYR A 149 -11.79 0.45 -10.81
N ALA A 150 -12.53 1.56 -10.65
CA ALA A 150 -13.52 1.99 -11.63
C ALA A 150 -12.85 2.47 -12.92
N LYS A 151 -11.61 2.97 -12.82
CA LYS A 151 -10.79 3.40 -13.95
C LYS A 151 -10.26 2.20 -14.73
N GLN A 152 -10.71 2.06 -15.97
CA GLN A 152 -10.43 0.89 -16.81
C GLN A 152 -8.98 0.84 -17.36
N GLY A 153 -8.30 1.99 -17.47
CA GLY A 153 -6.97 2.13 -18.08
C GLY A 153 -5.80 1.58 -17.25
N GLN A 154 -6.04 0.70 -16.28
CA GLN A 154 -5.03 0.16 -15.39
C GLN A 154 -4.72 -1.29 -15.76
N PHE A 155 -3.44 -1.61 -15.98
CA PHE A 155 -3.04 -3.00 -16.19
C PHE A 155 -3.32 -3.86 -14.93
N PHE A 156 -3.00 -3.31 -13.75
CA PHE A 156 -3.14 -4.03 -12.48
C PHE A 156 -4.54 -3.91 -11.85
N ARG A 157 -5.54 -3.45 -12.62
CA ARG A 157 -6.93 -3.27 -12.18
C ARG A 157 -7.49 -4.49 -11.41
N PRO A 158 -7.32 -5.75 -11.85
CA PRO A 158 -7.90 -6.89 -11.14
C PRO A 158 -7.42 -7.00 -9.70
N LYS A 159 -6.16 -6.64 -9.43
CA LYS A 159 -5.61 -6.65 -8.07
C LYS A 159 -6.08 -5.47 -7.23
N VAL A 160 -6.21 -4.29 -7.85
CA VAL A 160 -6.82 -3.13 -7.21
C VAL A 160 -8.26 -3.44 -6.79
N GLU A 161 -9.03 -4.11 -7.66
CA GLU A 161 -10.39 -4.57 -7.37
C GLU A 161 -10.42 -5.62 -6.25
N GLU A 162 -9.52 -6.61 -6.27
CA GLU A 162 -9.38 -7.64 -5.22
C GLU A 162 -9.18 -7.00 -3.84
N ILE A 163 -8.25 -6.05 -3.74
CA ILE A 163 -7.91 -5.41 -2.46
C ILE A 163 -8.98 -4.39 -2.03
N SER A 164 -9.60 -3.68 -2.98
CA SER A 164 -10.75 -2.83 -2.67
C SER A 164 -11.94 -3.64 -2.15
N ARG A 165 -12.16 -4.87 -2.65
CA ARG A 165 -13.20 -5.77 -2.16
C ARG A 165 -12.88 -6.25 -0.75
N TYR A 166 -11.64 -6.66 -0.49
CA TYR A 166 -11.17 -7.02 0.85
C TYR A 166 -11.42 -5.89 1.86
N LEU A 167 -11.12 -4.64 1.50
CA LEU A 167 -11.43 -3.48 2.35
C LEU A 167 -12.94 -3.28 2.55
N SER A 168 -13.74 -3.42 1.48
CA SER A 168 -15.20 -3.28 1.54
C SER A 168 -15.83 -4.30 2.50
N GLU A 169 -15.41 -5.57 2.43
CA GLU A 169 -15.90 -6.63 3.32
C GLU A 169 -15.63 -6.30 4.79
N ARG A 170 -14.48 -5.68 5.11
CA ARG A 170 -14.15 -5.24 6.47
C ARG A 170 -15.01 -4.05 6.94
N ILE A 171 -15.36 -3.13 6.03
CA ILE A 171 -16.28 -2.03 6.31
C ILE A 171 -17.71 -2.56 6.54
N ASP A 172 -18.12 -3.58 5.80
CA ASP A 172 -19.44 -4.21 5.97
C ASP A 172 -19.56 -4.87 7.35
N VAL A 173 -18.49 -5.56 7.80
CA VAL A 173 -18.42 -6.11 9.18
C VAL A 173 -18.51 -5.00 10.23
N TYR A 174 -17.76 -3.90 10.06
CA TYR A 174 -17.86 -2.75 10.96
C TYR A 174 -19.28 -2.19 11.04
N SER A 175 -19.93 -2.00 9.91
CA SER A 175 -21.30 -1.46 9.84
C SER A 175 -22.29 -2.39 10.52
N GLY A 176 -22.16 -3.71 10.29
CA GLY A 176 -23.02 -4.73 10.88
C GLY A 176 -22.84 -4.92 12.39
N GLU A 177 -21.61 -4.87 12.89
CA GLU A 177 -21.32 -5.21 14.28
C GLU A 177 -21.11 -4.02 15.22
N ARG A 178 -20.84 -2.82 14.70
CA ARG A 178 -20.63 -1.60 15.51
C ARG A 178 -21.68 -0.53 15.27
N ASN A 179 -22.77 -0.88 14.57
CA ASN A 179 -23.82 0.05 14.13
C ASN A 179 -23.25 1.25 13.36
N GLY A 180 -22.18 1.01 12.58
CA GLY A 180 -21.61 1.99 11.68
C GLY A 180 -22.51 2.23 10.46
N SER A 181 -22.33 3.39 9.84
CA SER A 181 -23.01 3.82 8.61
C SER A 181 -22.03 4.13 7.46
N LEU A 182 -20.73 4.00 7.73
CA LEU A 182 -19.66 4.23 6.77
C LEU A 182 -19.75 3.23 5.61
N THR A 183 -19.79 3.76 4.39
CA THR A 183 -19.71 2.98 3.16
C THR A 183 -18.31 3.02 2.57
N ILE A 184 -17.97 2.07 1.68
CA ILE A 184 -16.69 2.09 0.95
C ILE A 184 -16.48 3.38 0.15
N ASP A 185 -17.53 3.93 -0.47
CA ASP A 185 -17.45 5.18 -1.24
C ASP A 185 -17.16 6.38 -0.33
N GLN A 186 -17.78 6.43 0.85
CA GLN A 186 -17.47 7.45 1.85
C GLN A 186 -16.04 7.30 2.37
N PHE A 187 -15.57 6.08 2.64
CA PHE A 187 -14.21 5.84 3.09
C PHE A 187 -13.18 6.27 2.03
N LYS A 188 -13.42 5.93 0.75
CA LYS A 188 -12.59 6.38 -0.38
C LYS A 188 -12.49 7.90 -0.41
N LYS A 189 -13.64 8.58 -0.49
CA LYS A 189 -13.71 10.04 -0.60
C LYS A 189 -13.13 10.78 0.61
N LYS A 190 -13.36 10.27 1.81
CA LYS A 190 -12.94 10.92 3.06
C LYS A 190 -11.49 10.64 3.43
N PHE A 191 -10.97 9.45 3.13
CA PHE A 191 -9.66 9.00 3.59
C PHE A 191 -8.72 8.66 2.43
N LEU A 192 -9.05 7.72 1.54
CA LEU A 192 -8.13 7.29 0.48
C LEU A 192 -7.80 8.41 -0.53
N GLU A 193 -8.73 9.34 -0.75
CA GLU A 193 -8.53 10.52 -1.61
C GLU A 193 -7.97 11.74 -0.82
N CYS A 194 -7.62 11.58 0.46
CA CYS A 194 -7.09 12.67 1.28
C CYS A 194 -5.60 12.93 0.97
N THR A 195 -5.33 13.95 0.18
CA THR A 195 -3.95 14.33 -0.23
C THR A 195 -3.04 14.75 0.93
N ASN A 196 -3.60 15.10 2.10
CA ASN A 196 -2.80 15.45 3.27
C ASN A 196 -2.30 14.24 4.06
N LEU A 197 -2.82 13.05 3.76
CA LEU A 197 -2.46 11.78 4.41
C LEU A 197 -1.99 10.76 3.38
N GLU A 198 -1.38 11.23 2.28
CA GLU A 198 -1.09 10.37 1.15
C GLU A 198 -0.13 9.23 1.52
N GLU A 199 0.89 9.51 2.32
CA GLU A 199 1.84 8.48 2.77
C GLU A 199 1.17 7.45 3.69
N GLU A 200 0.26 7.90 4.57
CA GLU A 200 -0.54 7.01 5.41
C GLU A 200 -1.54 6.19 4.59
N VAL A 201 -2.12 6.76 3.53
CA VAL A 201 -2.99 6.05 2.58
C VAL A 201 -2.19 4.99 1.83
N PHE A 202 -0.99 5.34 1.34
CA PHE A 202 -0.12 4.42 0.63
C PHE A 202 0.32 3.26 1.54
N LEU A 203 0.68 3.58 2.80
CA LEU A 203 0.99 2.58 3.82
C LEU A 203 -0.23 1.70 4.14
N LEU A 204 -1.45 2.26 4.25
CA LEU A 204 -2.65 1.46 4.44
C LEU A 204 -2.84 0.46 3.30
N VAL A 205 -2.71 0.89 2.05
CA VAL A 205 -2.86 -0.01 0.90
C VAL A 205 -1.81 -1.11 0.92
N PHE A 206 -0.54 -0.79 1.26
CA PHE A 206 0.49 -1.80 1.50
C PHE A 206 0.08 -2.81 2.58
N LEU A 207 -0.40 -2.31 3.72
CA LEU A 207 -0.83 -3.16 4.82
C LEU A 207 -2.04 -4.01 4.45
N LEU A 208 -2.97 -3.53 3.62
CA LEU A 208 -4.10 -4.35 3.15
C LEU A 208 -3.63 -5.54 2.30
N PHE A 209 -2.61 -5.36 1.46
CA PHE A 209 -1.99 -6.48 0.73
C PHE A 209 -1.34 -7.48 1.69
N GLU A 210 -0.53 -7.01 2.63
CA GLU A 210 0.12 -7.87 3.64
C GLU A 210 -0.91 -8.60 4.50
N LEU A 211 -1.91 -7.90 5.02
CA LEU A 211 -2.96 -8.45 5.87
C LEU A 211 -3.77 -9.51 5.13
N LYS A 212 -4.17 -9.25 3.88
CA LYS A 212 -4.86 -10.26 3.06
C LYS A 212 -3.97 -11.48 2.85
N LYS A 213 -2.69 -11.30 2.50
CA LYS A 213 -1.75 -12.40 2.31
C LYS A 213 -1.57 -13.22 3.59
N LEU A 214 -1.43 -12.55 4.74
CA LEU A 214 -1.25 -13.17 6.05
C LEU A 214 -2.51 -13.87 6.54
N ILE A 215 -3.70 -13.31 6.34
CA ILE A 215 -4.96 -13.87 6.85
C ILE A 215 -5.53 -14.90 5.89
N VAL A 216 -5.62 -14.57 4.61
CA VAL A 216 -6.37 -15.35 3.60
C VAL A 216 -5.45 -16.32 2.85
N ASP A 217 -4.32 -15.84 2.33
CA ASP A 217 -3.56 -16.60 1.33
C ASP A 217 -2.53 -17.57 1.96
N THR A 218 -2.08 -17.28 3.18
CA THR A 218 -1.11 -18.12 3.90
C THR A 218 -1.83 -19.26 4.64
N GLY A 219 -1.30 -20.48 4.58
CA GLY A 219 -1.89 -21.64 5.26
C GLY A 219 -1.79 -21.55 6.79
N ALA A 220 -2.84 -21.97 7.52
CA ALA A 220 -2.89 -21.85 8.98
C ALA A 220 -1.72 -22.53 9.72
N GLN A 221 -1.21 -23.64 9.18
CA GLN A 221 -0.07 -24.38 9.76
C GLN A 221 1.22 -23.54 9.77
N LEU A 222 1.40 -22.64 8.80
CA LEU A 222 2.59 -21.78 8.71
C LEU A 222 2.52 -20.57 9.65
N LYS A 223 1.33 -20.25 10.20
CA LYS A 223 1.10 -19.08 11.05
C LYS A 223 1.23 -19.35 12.54
N GLN A 224 1.29 -20.62 12.94
CA GLN A 224 1.26 -21.00 14.36
C GLN A 224 2.66 -21.28 14.89
N ASN A 225 3.51 -20.24 14.89
CA ASN A 225 4.85 -20.31 15.43
C ASN A 225 5.31 -18.94 15.93
N VAL A 226 6.39 -18.96 16.72
CA VAL A 226 7.01 -17.76 17.31
C VAL A 226 7.29 -16.69 16.27
N PHE A 227 7.86 -17.07 15.12
CA PHE A 227 8.23 -16.09 14.09
C PHE A 227 7.01 -15.42 13.46
N SER A 228 5.92 -16.16 13.24
CA SER A 228 4.65 -15.59 12.78
C SER A 228 4.06 -14.62 13.79
N SER A 229 4.22 -14.87 15.10
CA SER A 229 3.81 -13.89 16.12
C SER A 229 4.54 -12.56 15.93
N LEU A 230 5.85 -12.60 15.64
CA LEU A 230 6.64 -11.38 15.43
C LEU A 230 6.23 -10.63 14.15
N ILE A 231 5.96 -11.37 13.07
CA ILE A 231 5.43 -10.79 11.81
C ILE A 231 4.07 -10.13 12.06
N HIS A 232 3.16 -10.81 12.76
CA HIS A 232 1.85 -10.26 13.10
C HIS A 232 1.99 -9.00 13.96
N THR A 233 2.83 -9.03 15.01
CA THR A 233 3.12 -7.86 15.85
C THR A 233 3.55 -6.66 15.01
N LYS A 234 4.46 -6.85 14.04
CA LYS A 234 4.91 -5.78 13.15
C LYS A 234 3.77 -5.20 12.33
N VAL A 235 3.01 -6.04 11.62
CA VAL A 235 1.93 -5.57 10.72
C VAL A 235 0.81 -4.90 11.52
N LEU A 236 0.48 -5.42 12.71
CA LEU A 236 -0.50 -4.82 13.62
C LEU A 236 -0.02 -3.47 14.16
N PHE A 237 1.27 -3.34 14.49
CA PHE A 237 1.86 -2.07 14.91
C PHE A 237 1.80 -1.03 13.81
N ASP A 238 2.23 -1.38 12.59
CA ASP A 238 2.20 -0.50 11.43
C ASP A 238 0.74 -0.06 11.12
N SER A 239 -0.23 -0.95 11.33
CA SER A 239 -1.66 -0.62 11.23
C SER A 239 -2.10 0.39 12.29
N CYS A 240 -1.66 0.23 13.54
CA CYS A 240 -1.92 1.23 14.59
C CYS A 240 -1.32 2.60 14.27
N LEU A 241 -0.18 2.68 13.57
CA LEU A 241 0.40 3.97 13.16
C LEU A 241 -0.49 4.71 12.16
N VAL A 242 -1.10 3.99 11.21
CA VAL A 242 -2.09 4.58 10.28
C VAL A 242 -3.29 5.13 11.07
N VAL A 243 -3.80 4.37 12.04
CA VAL A 243 -4.89 4.83 12.91
C VAL A 243 -4.48 6.07 13.72
N GLU A 244 -3.32 6.03 14.37
CA GLU A 244 -2.77 7.14 15.16
C GLU A 244 -2.69 8.41 14.30
N LYS A 245 -2.12 8.32 13.09
CA LYS A 245 -1.99 9.47 12.19
C LYS A 245 -3.33 9.99 11.66
N ALA A 246 -4.27 9.09 11.37
CA ALA A 246 -5.61 9.49 10.93
C ALA A 246 -6.36 10.28 12.02
N ILE A 247 -6.19 9.92 13.30
CA ILE A 247 -6.77 10.65 14.43
C ILE A 247 -6.01 11.97 14.65
N GLU A 248 -4.67 11.92 14.72
CA GLU A 248 -3.77 13.06 14.96
C GLU A 248 -4.05 14.21 13.97
N PHE A 249 -4.27 13.88 12.70
CA PHE A 249 -4.59 14.87 11.67
C PHE A 249 -5.85 15.71 11.96
N LYS A 250 -6.83 15.08 12.63
CA LYS A 250 -8.11 15.70 12.99
C LYS A 250 -8.15 16.22 14.42
N ASN A 251 -7.26 15.77 15.30
CA ASN A 251 -7.19 16.24 16.66
C ASN A 251 -6.58 17.66 16.73
N PRO A 252 -7.33 18.68 17.19
CA PRO A 252 -6.80 20.04 17.29
C PRO A 252 -5.63 20.16 18.26
N HIS A 253 -5.57 19.30 19.28
CA HIS A 253 -4.52 19.37 20.31
C HIS A 253 -3.15 18.93 19.76
N SER A 254 -3.12 18.01 18.80
CA SER A 254 -1.88 17.54 18.16
C SER A 254 -1.19 18.64 17.36
N LYS A 255 -1.94 19.68 16.96
CA LYS A 255 -1.41 20.85 16.23
C LYS A 255 -0.78 21.91 17.12
N THR A 256 -0.92 21.79 18.44
CA THR A 256 -0.43 22.80 19.40
C THR A 256 1.06 22.64 19.77
N GLY A 257 1.75 21.66 19.18
CA GLY A 257 3.17 21.37 19.45
C GLY A 257 3.42 20.57 20.73
N ALA A 258 2.38 20.29 21.52
CA ALA A 258 2.47 19.35 22.63
C ALA A 258 2.59 17.92 22.09
N LYS A 259 3.57 17.17 22.59
CA LYS A 259 3.73 15.75 22.25
C LYS A 259 2.59 14.95 22.90
N LEU A 260 1.62 14.54 22.09
CA LEU A 260 0.57 13.62 22.53
C LEU A 260 1.03 12.17 22.41
N TYR A 261 0.49 11.31 23.27
CA TYR A 261 0.63 9.87 23.17
C TYR A 261 -0.59 9.27 22.48
N PHE A 262 -0.46 8.05 21.94
CA PHE A 262 -1.59 7.36 21.33
C PHE A 262 -2.81 7.21 22.27
N SER A 263 -2.58 7.10 23.58
CA SER A 263 -3.67 7.14 24.56
C SER A 263 -4.49 8.42 24.51
N ASP A 264 -3.86 9.56 24.24
CA ASP A 264 -4.53 10.86 24.17
C ASP A 264 -5.35 10.97 22.88
N GLU A 265 -4.84 10.40 21.78
CA GLU A 265 -5.59 10.28 20.53
C GLU A 265 -6.83 9.38 20.67
N ILE A 266 -6.69 8.23 21.34
CA ILE A 266 -7.84 7.35 21.63
C ILE A 266 -8.85 8.03 22.55
N LYS A 267 -8.42 8.77 23.58
CA LYS A 267 -9.33 9.56 24.43
C LYS A 267 -10.10 10.57 23.59
N PHE A 268 -9.42 11.34 22.74
CA PHE A 268 -10.05 12.31 21.84
C PHE A 268 -11.08 11.64 20.92
N LEU A 269 -10.73 10.52 20.28
CA LEU A 269 -11.66 9.80 19.42
C LEU A 269 -12.88 9.27 20.19
N SER A 270 -12.67 8.74 21.40
CA SER A 270 -13.75 8.18 22.23
C SER A 270 -14.78 9.22 22.68
N GLN A 271 -14.47 10.52 22.63
CA GLN A 271 -15.47 11.56 22.88
C GLN A 271 -16.56 11.59 21.79
N LYS A 272 -16.37 10.88 20.68
CA LYS A 272 -17.36 10.73 19.59
C LYS A 272 -18.23 9.48 19.74
N SER A 273 -17.93 8.59 20.68
CA SER A 273 -18.80 7.47 21.06
C SER A 273 -19.79 7.87 22.16
N SER A 274 -20.75 6.99 22.46
CA SER A 274 -21.74 7.19 23.53
C SER A 274 -21.13 7.28 24.94
N SER A 275 -19.94 6.72 25.11
CA SER A 275 -19.13 6.73 26.33
C SER A 275 -17.69 7.10 25.96
N SER A 276 -17.00 7.82 26.85
CA SER A 276 -15.62 8.27 26.64
C SER A 276 -14.64 7.48 27.49
N ILE A 277 -13.55 7.03 26.89
CA ILE A 277 -12.41 6.44 27.60
C ILE A 277 -11.70 7.55 28.38
N GLY A 278 -11.73 7.48 29.71
CA GLY A 278 -11.06 8.44 30.60
C GLY A 278 -9.68 7.97 31.07
N ASP A 279 -8.99 8.82 31.82
CA ASP A 279 -7.65 8.54 32.37
C ASP A 279 -7.62 7.28 33.25
N ALA A 280 -8.66 7.07 34.06
CA ALA A 280 -8.76 5.88 34.92
C ALA A 280 -8.83 4.58 34.10
N THR A 281 -9.58 4.59 33.00
CA THR A 281 -9.69 3.45 32.07
C THR A 281 -8.35 3.17 31.41
N VAL A 282 -7.67 4.20 30.89
CA VAL A 282 -6.35 4.05 30.28
C VAL A 282 -5.32 3.54 31.29
N ALA A 283 -5.33 4.07 32.51
CA ALA A 283 -4.42 3.62 33.57
C ALA A 283 -4.63 2.14 33.90
N LYS A 284 -5.89 1.69 34.00
CA LYS A 284 -6.22 0.27 34.23
C LYS A 284 -5.79 -0.62 33.08
N LEU A 285 -6.10 -0.24 31.84
CA LEU A 285 -5.67 -0.98 30.64
C LEU A 285 -4.15 -1.12 30.59
N ASN A 286 -3.41 -0.03 30.86
CA ASN A 286 -1.95 -0.06 30.89
C ASN A 286 -1.40 -1.03 31.93
N LEU A 287 -1.98 -1.04 33.14
CA LEU A 287 -1.60 -1.99 34.19
C LEU A 287 -1.87 -3.44 33.76
N ASP A 288 -3.04 -3.71 33.19
CA ASP A 288 -3.44 -5.07 32.80
C ASP A 288 -2.64 -5.61 31.62
N PHE A 289 -2.44 -4.82 30.56
CA PHE A 289 -1.59 -5.21 29.44
C PHE A 289 -0.12 -5.41 29.85
N LYS A 290 0.39 -4.61 30.81
CA LYS A 290 1.75 -4.81 31.34
C LYS A 290 1.87 -6.11 32.11
N ALA A 291 0.85 -6.46 32.89
CA ALA A 291 0.81 -7.66 33.70
C ALA A 291 0.67 -8.92 32.85
N ASP A 292 -0.29 -8.95 31.93
CA ASP A 292 -0.53 -10.08 31.04
C ASP A 292 -1.22 -9.62 29.74
N PHE A 293 -0.40 -9.37 28.72
CA PHE A 293 -0.88 -8.92 27.41
C PHE A 293 -1.81 -9.94 26.75
N SER A 294 -1.39 -11.21 26.71
CA SER A 294 -2.14 -12.28 26.03
C SER A 294 -3.52 -12.49 26.65
N LYS A 295 -3.58 -12.56 27.97
CA LYS A 295 -4.85 -12.70 28.69
C LYS A 295 -5.72 -11.47 28.50
N THR A 296 -5.16 -10.27 28.63
CA THR A 296 -5.95 -9.03 28.51
C THR A 296 -6.57 -8.88 27.12
N ILE A 297 -5.81 -9.11 26.04
CA ILE A 297 -6.36 -9.13 24.67
C ILE A 297 -7.45 -10.21 24.54
N GLY A 298 -7.20 -11.42 25.03
CA GLY A 298 -8.16 -12.53 24.96
C GLY A 298 -9.46 -12.25 25.73
N ASP A 299 -9.36 -11.62 26.91
CA ASP A 299 -10.50 -11.26 27.73
C ASP A 299 -11.32 -10.13 27.07
N ILE A 300 -10.68 -9.15 26.42
CA ILE A 300 -11.37 -8.09 25.68
C ILE A 300 -12.10 -8.67 24.46
N ILE A 301 -11.41 -9.48 23.63
CA ILE A 301 -12.02 -10.16 22.47
C ILE A 301 -13.20 -11.04 22.91
N GLY A 302 -13.04 -11.77 24.01
CA GLY A 302 -14.07 -12.67 24.53
C GLY A 302 -15.17 -12.00 25.34
N SER A 303 -15.20 -10.66 25.42
CA SER A 303 -16.15 -9.89 26.24
C SER A 303 -16.18 -10.31 27.73
N LYS A 304 -15.01 -10.72 28.25
CA LYS A 304 -14.79 -11.13 29.66
C LYS A 304 -13.99 -10.10 30.45
N TYR A 305 -13.58 -9.01 29.81
CA TYR A 305 -12.80 -7.98 30.46
C TYR A 305 -13.60 -7.30 31.58
N THR A 306 -12.90 -6.95 32.65
CA THR A 306 -13.53 -6.54 33.92
C THR A 306 -14.15 -5.15 33.88
N LEU A 307 -13.68 -4.27 32.99
CA LEU A 307 -14.28 -2.96 32.77
C LEU A 307 -15.43 -3.09 31.76
N PRO A 308 -16.63 -2.57 32.09
CA PRO A 308 -17.72 -2.51 31.13
C PRO A 308 -17.34 -1.51 30.03
N MET A 309 -17.40 -1.96 28.79
CA MET A 309 -17.07 -1.19 27.60
C MET A 309 -18.11 -1.48 26.53
N SER A 310 -18.47 -0.46 25.75
CA SER A 310 -19.15 -0.69 24.48
C SER A 310 -18.24 -1.42 23.49
N ASP A 311 -18.81 -1.99 22.43
CA ASP A 311 -18.04 -2.74 21.44
C ASP A 311 -16.94 -1.89 20.79
N ILE A 312 -17.21 -0.60 20.51
CA ILE A 312 -16.20 0.28 19.93
C ILE A 312 -15.11 0.69 20.94
N GLU A 313 -15.43 0.80 22.23
CA GLU A 313 -14.43 1.05 23.28
C GLU A 313 -13.52 -0.17 23.50
N SER A 314 -14.06 -1.37 23.30
CA SER A 314 -13.28 -2.60 23.23
C SER A 314 -12.28 -2.56 22.07
N ASP A 315 -12.72 -2.12 20.89
CA ASP A 315 -11.85 -1.96 19.71
C ASP A 315 -10.73 -0.94 19.97
N PHE A 316 -11.06 0.20 20.59
CA PHE A 316 -10.07 1.20 21.04
C PHE A 316 -9.05 0.63 22.03
N SER A 317 -9.52 -0.19 22.96
CA SER A 317 -8.67 -0.82 23.99
C SER A 317 -7.70 -1.82 23.38
N ILE A 318 -8.14 -2.60 22.39
CA ILE A 318 -7.28 -3.49 21.61
C ILE A 318 -6.22 -2.69 20.85
N ALA A 319 -6.62 -1.63 20.12
CA ALA A 319 -5.67 -0.78 19.40
C ALA A 319 -4.61 -0.19 20.33
N TYR A 320 -5.03 0.35 21.48
CA TYR A 320 -4.12 0.85 22.51
C TYR A 320 -3.14 -0.22 23.01
N GLY A 321 -3.66 -1.39 23.38
CA GLY A 321 -2.86 -2.51 23.88
C GLY A 321 -1.81 -2.98 22.88
N ILE A 322 -2.22 -3.21 21.63
CA ILE A 322 -1.34 -3.62 20.52
C ILE A 322 -0.24 -2.59 20.28
N ARG A 323 -0.61 -1.31 20.14
CA ARG A 323 0.35 -0.22 19.87
C ARG A 323 1.40 -0.14 20.98
N ASN A 324 0.97 -0.16 22.24
CA ASN A 324 1.86 -0.06 23.38
C ASN A 324 2.76 -1.30 23.55
N PHE A 325 2.21 -2.50 23.33
CA PHE A 325 2.97 -3.74 23.39
C PHE A 325 4.06 -3.77 22.31
N ALA A 326 3.68 -3.57 21.05
CA ALA A 326 4.60 -3.70 19.92
C ALA A 326 5.68 -2.61 19.87
N ALA A 327 5.42 -1.43 20.45
CA ALA A 327 6.41 -0.37 20.59
C ALA A 327 7.55 -0.71 21.58
N HIS A 328 7.35 -1.71 22.45
CA HIS A 328 8.25 -1.96 23.58
C HIS A 328 8.72 -3.41 23.70
N ARG A 329 8.10 -4.36 22.99
CA ARG A 329 8.37 -5.79 23.14
C ARG A 329 8.43 -6.50 21.79
N ILE A 330 9.37 -7.44 21.69
CA ILE A 330 9.53 -8.37 20.57
C ILE A 330 9.57 -9.78 21.18
N GLU A 331 8.40 -10.35 21.43
CA GLU A 331 8.25 -11.65 22.08
C GLU A 331 7.06 -12.41 21.50
N ASP A 332 7.07 -13.74 21.66
CA ASP A 332 5.96 -14.59 21.22
C ASP A 332 4.70 -14.31 22.05
N GLN A 333 3.59 -14.09 21.36
CA GLN A 333 2.28 -13.91 21.96
C GLN A 333 1.26 -14.73 21.17
N PRO A 334 0.97 -15.98 21.60
CA PRO A 334 0.06 -16.87 20.88
C PRO A 334 -1.30 -16.29 20.57
N VAL A 335 -1.79 -15.35 21.39
CA VAL A 335 -3.06 -14.66 21.15
C VAL A 335 -3.08 -13.94 19.78
N LEU A 336 -1.93 -13.44 19.30
CA LEU A 336 -1.81 -12.63 18.09
C LEU A 336 -2.00 -13.46 16.82
N TYR A 337 -1.44 -14.68 16.75
CA TYR A 337 -1.66 -15.56 15.60
C TYR A 337 -2.94 -16.39 15.70
N LYS A 338 -3.45 -16.66 16.91
CA LYS A 338 -4.72 -17.36 17.10
C LYS A 338 -5.94 -16.50 16.76
N ASN A 339 -5.85 -15.18 16.97
CA ASN A 339 -6.95 -14.24 16.77
C ASN A 339 -6.61 -13.15 15.75
N MET A 340 -5.68 -13.41 14.82
CA MET A 340 -5.17 -12.38 13.90
C MET A 340 -6.28 -11.67 13.13
N GLU A 341 -7.21 -12.44 12.56
CA GLU A 341 -8.32 -11.87 11.78
C GLU A 341 -9.21 -10.95 12.63
N GLU A 342 -9.58 -11.41 13.82
CA GLU A 342 -10.39 -10.63 14.75
C GLU A 342 -9.65 -9.35 15.19
N ILE A 343 -8.38 -9.46 15.59
CA ILE A 343 -7.57 -8.30 16.00
C ILE A 343 -7.48 -7.29 14.85
N VAL A 344 -7.22 -7.74 13.63
CA VAL A 344 -7.15 -6.87 12.44
C VAL A 344 -8.49 -6.18 12.19
N GLN A 345 -9.60 -6.91 12.26
CA GLN A 345 -10.93 -6.31 12.15
C GLN A 345 -11.13 -5.22 13.21
N ARG A 346 -10.74 -5.48 14.47
CA ARG A 346 -10.85 -4.52 15.58
C ARG A 346 -10.01 -3.26 15.33
N LEU A 347 -8.79 -3.39 14.82
CA LEU A 347 -7.96 -2.23 14.44
C LEU A 347 -8.59 -1.42 13.28
N LEU A 348 -9.09 -2.11 12.26
CA LEU A 348 -9.76 -1.48 11.13
C LEU A 348 -11.06 -0.79 11.56
N ASN A 349 -11.81 -1.35 12.50
CA ASN A 349 -12.98 -0.68 13.08
C ASN A 349 -12.63 0.65 13.72
N VAL A 350 -11.49 0.76 14.40
CA VAL A 350 -11.02 2.04 14.95
C VAL A 350 -10.73 3.04 13.82
N LEU A 351 -10.08 2.60 12.74
CA LEU A 351 -9.85 3.44 11.55
C LEU A 351 -11.17 3.88 10.91
N PHE A 352 -12.12 2.97 10.72
CA PHE A 352 -13.41 3.24 10.13
C PHE A 352 -14.23 4.20 10.98
N PHE A 353 -14.26 3.99 12.29
CA PHE A 353 -14.91 4.92 13.22
C PHE A 353 -14.25 6.30 13.20
N THR A 354 -12.91 6.35 13.09
CA THR A 354 -12.15 7.60 12.92
C THR A 354 -12.61 8.35 11.67
N VAL A 355 -12.66 7.67 10.53
CA VAL A 355 -13.11 8.28 9.26
C VAL A 355 -14.59 8.65 9.30
N GLU A 356 -15.43 7.83 9.91
CA GLU A 356 -16.85 8.12 10.02
C GLU A 356 -17.13 9.37 10.87
N LYS A 357 -16.49 9.49 12.03
CA LYS A 357 -16.82 10.52 13.03
C LYS A 357 -16.01 11.81 12.92
N LEU A 358 -14.82 11.77 12.30
CA LEU A 358 -13.92 12.93 12.25
C LEU A 358 -13.71 13.53 10.86
N TYR A 359 -14.05 12.81 9.79
CA TYR A 359 -13.79 13.25 8.40
C TYR A 359 -15.03 13.78 7.68
#